data_AF-A0AAP5N0W6-F1
#
_entry.id   AF-A0AAP5N0W6-F1
#
_cell.length_a   1.000
_cell.length_b   1.000
_cell.length_c   1.000
_cell.angle_alpha   90.00
_cell.angle_beta   90.00
_cell.angle_gamma   90.00
#
_symmetry.space_group_name_H-M   'P 1'
#
loop_
_entity.id
_entity.type
_entity.pdbx_description
1 polymer ?
#
loop_
_entity_poly.entity_id
_entity_poly.type
_entity_poly.pdbx_seq_one_letter_code
_entity_poly.pdbx_strand_id
1 'polypeptide(L)'
;MNNAKSWQPIHSLELQHAIESCARDVAGRLSEPSLVRELSKTAQERFGRPGPVWSDLDLATGYPGLCILFGELDRLFPGEDWDVIGHSHLVELQCIIQAQKLSSLSLWGGLSGIAIAVRALSRGGIRYQGFIQTLQGVFLRHYQRNLSQAMLHLENGVHMGDYDVFEGFTGIGRYLLAFAEQPELRKVLCEVLTYLVRLSENKTVDGQSVPGWHIPASHLVLPQEKIDFPSGNYNCGVAHGIPGPLALLSLSLSAGVEVPGQSQAIRRIAEWLLEWKQEDRYGPFWPQRVAWEEQQTGLGGSGWQREAWCYGSPGVARTLWLAGKALDESGSPLKHLSH
;
A
#
# COMPACT_ATOMS: atom_id res chain seq x y z
N MET A 1 -35.29 -9.10 6.03
CA MET A 1 -34.73 -10.47 5.93
C MET A 1 -33.31 -10.35 5.39
N ASN A 2 -32.31 -10.26 6.27
CA ASN A 2 -30.90 -10.17 5.88
C ASN A 2 -30.42 -11.56 5.47
N ASN A 3 -30.48 -11.86 4.18
CA ASN A 3 -29.82 -13.02 3.60
C ASN A 3 -28.37 -12.63 3.28
N ALA A 4 -27.63 -12.22 4.31
CA ALA A 4 -26.19 -11.99 4.18
C ALA A 4 -25.57 -13.37 3.93
N LYS A 5 -25.25 -13.67 2.67
CA LYS A 5 -24.44 -14.85 2.34
C LYS A 5 -23.12 -14.69 3.07
N SER A 6 -22.96 -15.41 4.17
CA SER A 6 -21.68 -15.55 4.86
C SER A 6 -20.64 -15.96 3.84
N TRP A 7 -19.46 -15.34 3.85
CA TRP A 7 -18.32 -15.85 3.11
C TRP A 7 -18.10 -17.32 3.52
N GLN A 8 -18.10 -18.22 2.53
CA GLN A 8 -17.86 -19.64 2.74
C GLN A 8 -16.48 -19.96 2.15
N PRO A 9 -15.57 -20.61 2.90
CA PRO A 9 -14.32 -21.09 2.34
C PRO A 9 -14.56 -21.99 1.14
N ILE A 10 -13.64 -21.99 0.17
CA ILE A 10 -13.68 -22.96 -0.93
C ILE A 10 -13.35 -24.33 -0.34
N HIS A 11 -14.36 -25.16 -0.11
CA HIS A 11 -14.20 -26.52 0.40
C HIS A 11 -14.07 -27.58 -0.70
N SER A 12 -14.29 -27.21 -1.97
CA SER A 12 -14.14 -28.13 -3.10
C SER A 12 -12.66 -28.39 -3.39
N LEU A 13 -12.21 -29.62 -3.12
CA LEU A 13 -10.85 -30.07 -3.45
C LEU A 13 -10.57 -29.98 -4.95
N GLU A 14 -11.57 -30.23 -5.80
CA GLU A 14 -11.45 -30.09 -7.25
C GLU A 14 -11.15 -28.64 -7.64
N LEU A 15 -11.89 -27.69 -7.06
CA LEU A 15 -11.66 -26.27 -7.33
C LEU A 15 -10.31 -25.79 -6.77
N GLN A 16 -9.91 -26.28 -5.60
CA GLN A 16 -8.58 -25.99 -5.03
C GLN A 16 -7.46 -26.47 -5.96
N HIS A 17 -7.53 -27.72 -6.44
CA HIS A 17 -6.55 -28.25 -7.40
C HIS A 17 -6.56 -27.50 -8.73
N ALA A 18 -7.74 -27.09 -9.22
CA ALA A 18 -7.83 -26.30 -10.45
C ALA A 18 -7.18 -24.91 -10.30
N ILE A 19 -7.40 -24.24 -9.16
CA ILE A 19 -6.76 -22.95 -8.85
C ILE A 19 -5.25 -23.12 -8.75
N GLU A 20 -4.78 -24.15 -8.05
CA GLU A 20 -3.36 -24.46 -7.92
C GLU A 20 -2.71 -24.72 -9.30
N SER A 21 -3.32 -25.60 -10.10
CA SER A 21 -2.82 -25.92 -11.44
C SER A 21 -2.75 -24.68 -12.33
N CYS A 22 -3.75 -23.79 -12.27
CA CYS A 22 -3.75 -22.54 -13.02
C CYS A 22 -2.62 -21.61 -12.55
N ALA A 23 -2.44 -21.45 -11.23
CA ALA A 23 -1.38 -20.63 -10.66
C ALA A 23 0.01 -21.14 -11.08
N ARG A 24 0.23 -22.47 -11.05
CA ARG A 24 1.49 -23.11 -11.46
C ARG A 24 1.73 -22.99 -12.96
N ASP A 25 0.70 -23.13 -13.80
CA ASP A 25 0.83 -22.92 -15.26
C ASP A 25 1.22 -21.46 -15.56
N VAL A 26 0.55 -20.49 -14.94
CA VAL A 26 0.90 -19.06 -15.10
C VAL A 26 2.32 -18.80 -14.62
N ALA A 27 2.71 -19.31 -13.46
CA ALA A 27 4.07 -19.15 -12.94
C ALA A 27 5.13 -19.80 -13.83
N GLY A 28 4.84 -20.98 -14.40
CA GLY A 28 5.71 -21.65 -15.36
C GLY A 28 5.93 -20.81 -16.63
N ARG A 29 4.89 -20.11 -17.12
CA ARG A 29 5.04 -19.16 -18.25
C ARG A 29 5.84 -17.91 -17.89
N LEU A 30 5.95 -17.60 -16.60
CA LEU A 30 6.69 -16.46 -16.07
C LEU A 30 8.12 -16.83 -15.63
N SER A 31 8.56 -18.07 -15.85
CA SER A 31 9.84 -18.56 -15.32
C SER A 31 11.06 -17.88 -15.95
N GLU A 32 10.99 -17.57 -17.25
CA GLU A 32 12.11 -17.04 -18.02
C GLU A 32 12.15 -15.49 -17.98
N PRO A 33 13.09 -14.86 -17.22
CA PRO A 33 13.07 -13.42 -16.98
C PRO A 33 13.13 -12.57 -18.26
N SER A 34 14.03 -12.93 -19.18
CA SER A 34 14.25 -12.20 -20.43
C SER A 34 13.05 -12.29 -21.37
N LEU A 35 12.46 -13.47 -21.49
CA LEU A 35 11.27 -13.70 -22.30
C LEU A 35 10.06 -12.94 -21.77
N VAL A 36 9.83 -12.96 -20.45
CA VAL A 36 8.73 -12.21 -19.82
C VAL A 36 8.87 -10.72 -20.09
N ARG A 37 10.08 -10.18 -19.89
CA ARG A 37 10.39 -8.76 -20.17
C ARG A 37 10.15 -8.41 -21.63
N GLU A 38 10.56 -9.25 -22.57
CA GLU A 38 10.37 -9.03 -24.01
C GLU A 38 8.90 -9.06 -24.42
N LEU A 39 8.16 -10.09 -24.00
CA LEU A 39 6.74 -10.26 -24.32
C LEU A 39 5.91 -9.13 -23.72
N SER A 40 6.23 -8.67 -22.52
CA SER A 40 5.51 -7.57 -21.86
C SER A 40 5.66 -6.25 -22.62
N LYS A 41 6.81 -6.00 -23.26
CA LYS A 41 7.02 -4.80 -24.10
C LYS A 41 6.19 -4.80 -25.38
N THR A 42 5.89 -5.98 -25.92
CA THR A 42 5.12 -6.15 -27.18
C THR A 42 3.63 -6.44 -26.93
N ALA A 43 3.20 -6.50 -25.67
CA ALA A 43 1.85 -6.92 -25.30
C ALA A 43 0.75 -6.01 -25.89
N GLN A 44 0.95 -4.69 -25.85
CA GLN A 44 -0.02 -3.73 -26.41
C GLN A 44 -0.23 -3.95 -27.91
N GLU A 45 0.86 -4.15 -28.66
CA GLU A 45 0.84 -4.42 -30.10
C GLU A 45 0.18 -5.77 -30.42
N ARG A 46 0.45 -6.79 -29.60
CA ARG A 46 -0.06 -8.16 -29.80
C ARG A 46 -1.54 -8.31 -29.46
N PHE A 47 -2.03 -7.62 -28.43
CA PHE A 47 -3.39 -7.83 -27.90
C PHE A 47 -4.35 -6.68 -28.19
N GLY A 48 -3.90 -5.59 -28.83
CA GLY A 48 -4.74 -4.46 -29.24
C GLY A 48 -5.40 -3.72 -28.06
N ARG A 49 -4.88 -3.91 -26.85
CA ARG A 49 -5.37 -3.31 -25.61
C ARG A 49 -4.17 -2.80 -24.81
N PRO A 50 -4.25 -1.63 -24.17
CA PRO A 50 -3.19 -1.18 -23.27
C PRO A 50 -3.06 -2.19 -22.11
N GLY A 51 -1.95 -2.92 -22.09
CA GLY A 51 -1.53 -3.72 -20.94
C GLY A 51 -0.66 -2.89 -19.99
N PRO A 52 -0.42 -3.37 -18.76
CA PRO A 52 0.54 -2.75 -17.87
C PRO A 52 1.91 -2.66 -18.55
N VAL A 53 2.52 -1.48 -18.53
CA VAL A 53 3.85 -1.28 -19.10
C VAL A 53 4.87 -1.93 -18.16
N TRP A 54 5.67 -2.84 -18.71
CA TRP A 54 6.76 -3.47 -17.97
C TRP A 54 7.76 -2.41 -17.49
N SER A 55 8.07 -2.44 -16.21
CA SER A 55 9.12 -1.63 -15.61
C SER A 55 9.97 -2.53 -14.73
N ASP A 56 11.27 -2.62 -15.03
CA ASP A 56 12.18 -3.62 -14.46
C ASP A 56 12.21 -3.60 -12.92
N LEU A 57 12.08 -2.42 -12.31
CA LEU A 57 12.13 -2.22 -10.86
C LEU A 57 10.75 -2.09 -10.19
N ASP A 58 9.66 -2.16 -10.95
CA ASP A 58 8.31 -1.96 -10.42
C ASP A 58 7.76 -3.23 -9.77
N LEU A 59 7.10 -3.06 -8.63
CA LEU A 59 6.53 -4.13 -7.84
C LEU A 59 5.36 -4.82 -8.52
N ALA A 60 4.56 -4.09 -9.30
CA ALA A 60 3.38 -4.64 -9.95
C ALA A 60 3.68 -5.23 -11.32
N THR A 61 4.62 -4.64 -12.05
CA THR A 61 4.84 -4.97 -13.46
C THR A 61 6.26 -5.41 -13.79
N GLY A 62 7.11 -5.60 -12.78
CA GLY A 62 8.53 -5.92 -12.95
C GLY A 62 9.01 -7.15 -12.18
N TYR A 63 10.34 -7.28 -12.11
CA TYR A 63 11.00 -8.39 -11.43
C TYR A 63 10.67 -8.49 -9.94
N PRO A 64 10.52 -7.40 -9.15
CA PRO A 64 10.17 -7.52 -7.74
C PRO A 64 8.85 -8.26 -7.49
N GLY A 65 7.82 -8.04 -8.32
CA GLY A 65 6.55 -8.77 -8.22
C GLY A 65 6.70 -10.27 -8.51
N LEU A 66 7.49 -10.62 -9.53
CA LEU A 66 7.78 -12.02 -9.87
C LEU A 66 8.61 -12.71 -8.77
N CYS A 67 9.57 -12.01 -8.16
CA CYS A 67 10.32 -12.53 -7.02
C CYS A 67 9.40 -12.87 -5.84
N ILE A 68 8.36 -12.06 -5.58
CA ILE A 68 7.36 -12.37 -4.54
C ILE A 68 6.56 -13.61 -4.91
N LEU A 69 6.10 -13.72 -6.16
CA LEU A 69 5.38 -14.90 -6.65
C LEU A 69 6.21 -16.17 -6.43
N PHE A 70 7.46 -16.19 -6.89
CA PHE A 70 8.33 -17.36 -6.78
C PHE A 70 8.76 -17.66 -5.34
N GLY A 71 8.92 -16.64 -4.49
CA GLY A 71 9.15 -16.83 -3.06
C GLY A 71 7.98 -17.50 -2.35
N GLU A 72 6.74 -17.12 -2.69
CA GLU A 72 5.55 -17.78 -2.14
C GLU A 72 5.36 -19.20 -2.70
N LEU A 73 5.67 -19.44 -3.98
CA LEU A 73 5.63 -20.78 -4.55
C LEU A 73 6.67 -21.72 -3.93
N ASP A 74 7.91 -21.25 -3.69
CA ASP A 74 8.92 -22.03 -2.95
C ASP A 74 8.46 -22.36 -1.53
N ARG A 75 7.78 -21.43 -0.86
CA ARG A 75 7.23 -21.64 0.49
C ARG A 75 6.10 -22.68 0.50
N LEU A 76 5.23 -22.67 -0.51
CA LEU A 76 4.07 -23.57 -0.61
C LEU A 76 4.44 -24.95 -1.17
N PHE A 77 5.39 -25.01 -2.12
CA PHE A 77 5.80 -26.19 -2.86
C PHE A 77 7.34 -26.36 -2.79
N PRO A 78 7.88 -26.63 -1.60
CA PRO A 78 9.32 -26.74 -1.42
C PRO A 78 9.90 -27.92 -2.24
N GLY A 79 11.03 -27.69 -2.90
CA GLY A 79 11.74 -28.73 -3.68
C GLY A 79 11.35 -28.80 -5.16
N GLU A 80 10.53 -27.87 -5.64
CA GLU A 80 10.16 -27.75 -7.07
C GLU A 80 10.96 -26.68 -7.82
N ASP A 81 12.13 -26.30 -7.31
CA ASP A 81 13.05 -25.32 -7.90
C ASP A 81 12.48 -23.90 -8.14
N TRP A 82 11.33 -23.57 -7.54
CA TRP A 82 10.77 -22.21 -7.58
C TRP A 82 11.73 -21.16 -7.01
N ASP A 83 12.57 -21.53 -6.05
CA ASP A 83 13.62 -20.65 -5.54
C ASP A 83 14.73 -20.39 -6.55
N VAL A 84 15.08 -21.37 -7.39
CA VAL A 84 16.05 -21.22 -8.47
C VAL A 84 15.51 -20.28 -9.53
N ILE A 85 14.23 -20.42 -9.90
CA ILE A 85 13.54 -19.50 -10.82
C ILE A 85 13.49 -18.11 -10.20
N GLY A 86 13.04 -17.96 -8.96
CA GLY A 86 13.02 -16.67 -8.27
C GLY A 86 14.41 -16.02 -8.20
N HIS A 87 15.47 -16.81 -8.02
CA HIS A 87 16.85 -16.33 -8.03
C HIS A 87 17.27 -15.77 -9.40
N SER A 88 16.86 -16.36 -10.53
CA SER A 88 17.20 -15.84 -11.86
C SER A 88 16.60 -14.45 -12.11
N HIS A 89 15.35 -14.23 -11.68
CA HIS A 89 14.72 -12.89 -11.68
C HIS A 89 15.44 -11.90 -10.76
N LEU A 90 15.90 -12.36 -9.59
CA LEU A 90 16.67 -11.54 -8.65
C LEU A 90 18.04 -11.14 -9.22
N VAL A 91 18.69 -11.99 -10.00
CA VAL A 91 19.95 -11.68 -10.70
C VAL A 91 19.75 -10.60 -11.76
N GLU A 92 18.70 -10.70 -12.58
CA GLU A 92 18.35 -9.65 -13.55
C GLU A 92 18.08 -8.30 -12.84
N LEU A 93 17.30 -8.35 -11.75
CA LEU A 93 17.03 -7.18 -10.91
C LEU A 93 18.33 -6.56 -10.37
N GLN A 94 19.28 -7.38 -9.89
CA GLN A 94 20.58 -6.91 -9.42
C GLN A 94 21.41 -6.25 -10.53
N CYS A 95 21.47 -6.85 -11.72
CA CYS A 95 22.17 -6.28 -12.88
C CYS A 95 21.63 -4.89 -13.23
N ILE A 96 20.31 -4.71 -13.19
CA ILE A 96 19.65 -3.44 -13.48
C ILE A 96 19.98 -2.40 -12.40
N ILE A 97 19.92 -2.77 -11.12
CA ILE A 97 20.29 -1.89 -9.99
C ILE A 97 21.76 -1.45 -10.09
N GLN A 98 22.66 -2.30 -10.59
CA GLN A 98 24.06 -1.93 -10.79
C GLN A 98 24.25 -0.98 -11.97
N ALA A 99 23.45 -1.13 -13.02
CA ALA A 99 23.51 -0.29 -14.22
C ALA A 99 22.88 1.10 -14.02
N GLN A 100 21.95 1.26 -13.08
CA GLN A 100 21.23 2.52 -12.86
C GLN A 100 21.18 2.94 -11.40
N LYS A 101 21.26 4.25 -11.14
CA LYS A 101 21.10 4.76 -9.76
C LYS A 101 19.65 4.59 -9.31
N LEU A 102 19.46 3.93 -8.17
CA LEU A 102 18.17 3.94 -7.47
C LEU A 102 17.90 5.34 -6.93
N SER A 103 16.77 5.93 -7.34
CA SER A 103 16.36 7.28 -6.96
C SER A 103 15.17 7.30 -6.01
N SER A 104 14.29 6.30 -6.08
CA SER A 104 13.08 6.21 -5.25
C SER A 104 13.25 5.26 -4.07
N LEU A 105 12.73 5.67 -2.91
CA LEU A 105 12.58 4.81 -1.73
C LEU A 105 11.24 4.08 -1.71
N SER A 106 10.35 4.38 -2.64
CA SER A 106 8.96 3.94 -2.61
C SER A 106 8.75 2.43 -2.63
N LEU A 107 7.55 2.00 -2.25
CA LEU A 107 7.18 0.59 -2.26
C LEU A 107 6.93 0.10 -3.69
N TRP A 108 6.31 0.93 -4.54
CA TRP A 108 5.87 0.47 -5.85
C TRP A 108 6.98 0.47 -6.89
N GLY A 109 7.77 1.54 -7.00
CA GLY A 109 8.84 1.67 -8.01
C GLY A 109 10.24 1.80 -7.42
N GLY A 110 10.40 1.58 -6.11
CA GLY A 110 11.60 1.97 -5.38
C GLY A 110 12.24 0.87 -4.55
N LEU A 111 13.21 1.31 -3.76
CA LEU A 111 14.05 0.45 -2.92
C LEU A 111 13.26 -0.40 -1.93
N SER A 112 12.14 0.11 -1.40
CA SER A 112 11.31 -0.63 -0.44
C SER A 112 10.64 -1.85 -1.08
N GLY A 113 10.14 -1.72 -2.31
CA GLY A 113 9.57 -2.84 -3.08
C GLY A 113 10.61 -3.91 -3.39
N ILE A 114 11.79 -3.48 -3.84
CA ILE A 114 12.93 -4.36 -4.09
C ILE A 114 13.31 -5.13 -2.82
N ALA A 115 13.44 -4.46 -1.67
CA ALA A 115 13.80 -5.11 -0.41
C ALA A 115 12.75 -6.14 0.04
N ILE A 116 11.46 -5.88 -0.17
CA ILE A 116 10.38 -6.85 0.08
C ILE A 116 10.46 -8.06 -0.85
N ALA A 117 10.79 -7.84 -2.13
CA ALA A 117 11.01 -8.92 -3.08
C ALA A 117 12.19 -9.82 -2.68
N VAL A 118 13.33 -9.23 -2.26
CA VAL A 118 14.48 -10.02 -1.76
C VAL A 118 14.10 -10.77 -0.49
N ARG A 119 13.33 -10.15 0.42
CA ARG A 119 12.82 -10.80 1.63
C ARG A 119 11.95 -12.01 1.31
N ALA A 120 11.07 -11.94 0.30
CA ALA A 120 10.22 -13.05 -0.10
C ALA A 120 11.03 -14.28 -0.53
N LEU A 121 12.15 -14.09 -1.23
CA LEU A 121 13.05 -15.17 -1.66
C LEU A 121 14.06 -15.60 -0.57
N SER A 122 14.12 -14.90 0.56
CA SER A 122 15.18 -15.10 1.56
C SER A 122 15.03 -16.37 2.42
N ARG A 123 13.92 -17.12 2.29
CA ARG A 123 13.55 -18.25 3.16
C ARG A 123 13.61 -17.87 4.65
N GLY A 124 12.97 -16.77 5.02
CA GLY A 124 12.98 -16.28 6.41
C GLY A 124 14.33 -15.70 6.84
N GLY A 125 15.09 -15.13 5.90
CA GLY A 125 16.37 -14.46 6.18
C GLY A 125 17.60 -15.37 6.22
N ILE A 126 17.51 -16.62 5.77
CA ILE A 126 18.66 -17.53 5.63
C ILE A 126 19.45 -17.29 4.33
N ARG A 127 18.88 -16.57 3.36
CA ARG A 127 19.53 -16.16 2.12
C ARG A 127 19.56 -14.63 1.97
N TYR A 128 20.46 -14.17 1.10
CA TYR A 128 20.56 -12.79 0.62
C TYR A 128 20.80 -11.71 1.69
N GLN A 129 21.33 -12.07 2.86
CA GLN A 129 21.55 -11.12 3.97
C GLN A 129 22.44 -9.95 3.54
N GLY A 130 23.54 -10.23 2.82
CA GLY A 130 24.42 -9.17 2.32
C GLY A 130 23.73 -8.22 1.34
N PHE A 131 22.83 -8.74 0.49
CA PHE A 131 22.08 -7.88 -0.43
C PHE A 131 21.05 -7.04 0.32
N ILE A 132 20.29 -7.64 1.25
CA ILE A 132 19.35 -6.94 2.12
C ILE A 132 20.07 -5.84 2.91
N GLN A 133 21.21 -6.12 3.54
CA GLN A 133 22.01 -5.14 4.27
C GLN A 133 22.48 -3.99 3.37
N THR A 134 22.86 -4.28 2.12
CA THR A 134 23.26 -3.25 1.16
C THR A 134 22.08 -2.33 0.83
N LEU A 135 20.91 -2.88 0.54
CA LEU A 135 19.69 -2.10 0.26
C LEU A 135 19.31 -1.26 1.48
N GLN A 136 19.32 -1.83 2.68
CA GLN A 136 19.05 -1.12 3.93
C GLN A 136 20.05 0.02 4.18
N GLY A 137 21.33 -0.19 3.89
CA GLY A 137 22.34 0.85 3.99
C GLY A 137 22.09 2.01 3.02
N VAL A 138 21.65 1.73 1.79
CA VAL A 138 21.22 2.78 0.84
C VAL A 138 20.01 3.53 1.38
N PHE A 139 18.99 2.80 1.86
CA PHE A 139 17.78 3.38 2.42
C PHE A 139 18.10 4.36 3.57
N LEU A 140 18.90 3.90 4.54
CA LEU A 140 19.26 4.66 5.74
C LEU A 140 20.01 5.96 5.43
N ARG A 141 20.76 6.00 4.32
CA ARG A 141 21.45 7.22 3.88
C ARG A 141 20.53 8.28 3.26
N HIS A 142 19.33 7.91 2.80
CA HIS A 142 18.50 8.78 1.98
C HIS A 142 17.13 9.11 2.61
N TYR A 143 16.60 8.30 3.51
CA TYR A 143 15.23 8.48 4.02
C TYR A 143 14.99 9.82 4.73
N GLN A 144 15.97 10.31 5.50
CA GLN A 144 15.82 11.51 6.34
C GLN A 144 15.45 12.75 5.52
N ARG A 145 16.06 12.89 4.33
CA ARG A 145 15.75 14.00 3.43
C ARG A 145 14.29 13.96 2.98
N ASN A 146 13.82 12.78 2.56
CA ASN A 146 12.45 12.61 2.07
C ASN A 146 11.44 12.82 3.20
N LEU A 147 11.72 12.30 4.41
CA LEU A 147 10.84 12.44 5.56
C LEU A 147 10.77 13.89 6.04
N SER A 148 11.90 14.60 6.03
CA SER A 148 11.94 16.02 6.37
C SER A 148 11.10 16.87 5.40
N GLN A 149 11.11 16.55 4.10
CA GLN A 149 10.25 17.23 3.13
C GLN A 149 8.77 16.96 3.39
N ALA A 150 8.39 15.70 3.60
CA ALA A 150 7.00 15.34 3.96
C ALA A 150 6.53 16.06 5.24
N MET A 151 7.41 16.21 6.25
CA MET A 151 7.11 16.96 7.46
C MET A 151 6.84 18.44 7.20
N LEU A 152 7.58 19.08 6.28
CA LEU A 152 7.33 20.48 5.89
C LEU A 152 6.00 20.65 5.14
N HIS A 153 5.57 19.63 4.40
CA HIS A 153 4.28 19.65 3.69
C HIS A 153 3.07 19.55 4.63
N LEU A 154 3.23 19.10 5.88
CA LEU A 154 2.13 19.10 6.87
C LEU A 154 1.56 20.51 7.08
N GLU A 155 2.40 21.54 7.03
CA GLU A 155 2.00 22.95 7.23
C GLU A 155 1.56 23.61 5.93
N ASN A 156 2.19 23.26 4.80
CA ASN A 156 2.01 23.96 3.52
C ASN A 156 1.02 23.26 2.56
N GLY A 157 0.45 22.12 2.98
CA GLY A 157 -0.39 21.27 2.13
C GLY A 157 0.36 20.04 1.66
N VAL A 158 -0.21 18.87 1.91
CA VAL A 158 0.41 17.59 1.56
C VAL A 158 0.23 17.26 0.08
N HIS A 159 1.14 16.47 -0.45
CA HIS A 159 1.00 15.78 -1.72
C HIS A 159 0.52 14.35 -1.46
N MET A 160 -0.17 13.76 -2.43
CA MET A 160 -0.57 12.35 -2.39
C MET A 160 0.63 11.42 -2.11
N GLY A 161 1.74 11.64 -2.82
CA GLY A 161 2.96 10.85 -2.69
C GLY A 161 3.76 11.10 -1.41
N ASP A 162 3.34 12.02 -0.53
CA ASP A 162 3.98 12.15 0.78
C ASP A 162 3.60 10.98 1.70
N TYR A 163 2.35 10.52 1.62
CA TYR A 163 1.79 9.58 2.60
C TYR A 163 1.24 8.30 2.01
N ASP A 164 1.05 8.19 0.70
CA ASP A 164 0.36 7.03 0.13
C ASP A 164 1.11 5.69 0.20
N VAL A 165 0.46 4.62 -0.25
CA VAL A 165 1.01 3.25 -0.26
C VAL A 165 2.02 3.07 -1.39
N PHE A 166 1.87 3.80 -2.50
CA PHE A 166 2.67 3.58 -3.70
C PHE A 166 4.03 4.24 -3.57
N GLU A 167 4.04 5.56 -3.42
CA GLU A 167 5.21 6.43 -3.40
C GLU A 167 5.58 6.89 -1.98
N GLY A 168 4.59 7.05 -1.12
CA GLY A 168 4.73 7.72 0.17
C GLY A 168 5.14 6.85 1.34
N PHE A 169 5.11 7.49 2.51
CA PHE A 169 5.60 6.91 3.74
C PHE A 169 4.75 5.76 4.30
N THR A 170 3.53 5.55 3.81
CA THR A 170 2.77 4.34 4.16
C THR A 170 3.38 3.09 3.52
N GLY A 171 3.70 3.14 2.23
CA GLY A 171 4.37 2.03 1.54
C GLY A 171 5.75 1.74 2.11
N ILE A 172 6.53 2.80 2.32
CA ILE A 172 7.86 2.72 2.95
C ILE A 172 7.75 2.15 4.36
N GLY A 173 6.80 2.62 5.16
CA GLY A 173 6.54 2.12 6.51
C GLY A 173 6.15 0.65 6.53
N ARG A 174 5.44 0.15 5.52
CA ARG A 174 5.14 -1.30 5.41
C ARG A 174 6.41 -2.12 5.21
N TYR A 175 7.36 -1.63 4.44
CA TYR A 175 8.69 -2.23 4.32
C TYR A 175 9.43 -2.23 5.65
N LEU A 176 9.50 -1.08 6.33
CA LEU A 176 10.18 -0.96 7.62
C LEU A 176 9.58 -1.90 8.68
N LEU A 177 8.25 -2.04 8.70
CA LEU A 177 7.55 -2.96 9.59
C LEU A 177 7.92 -4.43 9.33
N ALA A 178 8.22 -4.81 8.08
CA ALA A 178 8.63 -6.16 7.73
C ALA A 178 10.04 -6.54 8.24
N PHE A 179 10.80 -5.54 8.72
CA PHE A 179 12.14 -5.65 9.30
C PHE A 179 12.24 -4.97 10.68
N ALA A 180 11.12 -4.83 11.39
CA ALA A 180 11.04 -4.10 12.66
C ALA A 180 11.80 -4.77 13.83
N GLU A 181 12.29 -6.00 13.65
CA GLU A 181 13.22 -6.66 14.56
C GLU A 181 14.61 -5.99 14.56
N GLN A 182 14.96 -5.25 13.50
CA GLN A 182 16.22 -4.54 13.39
C GLN A 182 16.10 -3.16 14.06
N PRO A 183 16.91 -2.85 15.09
CA PRO A 183 16.74 -1.63 15.89
C PRO A 183 16.75 -0.33 15.07
N GLU A 184 17.66 -0.22 14.09
CA GLU A 184 17.77 0.98 13.26
C GLU A 184 16.54 1.18 12.37
N LEU A 185 16.02 0.12 11.73
CA LEU A 185 14.82 0.22 10.90
C LEU A 185 13.56 0.43 11.75
N ARG A 186 13.50 -0.18 12.94
CA ARG A 186 12.43 0.09 13.91
C ARG A 186 12.39 1.56 14.32
N LYS A 187 13.55 2.17 14.55
CA LYS A 187 13.63 3.61 14.85
C LYS A 187 13.06 4.45 13.70
N VAL A 188 13.44 4.15 12.46
CA VAL A 188 12.89 4.87 11.29
C VAL A 188 11.40 4.63 11.14
N LEU A 189 10.91 3.42 11.41
CA LEU A 189 9.47 3.14 11.44
C LEU A 189 8.76 4.04 12.46
N CYS A 190 9.30 4.20 13.67
CA CYS A 190 8.71 5.11 14.66
C CYS A 190 8.66 6.57 14.17
N GLU A 191 9.68 7.04 13.45
CA GLU A 191 9.67 8.39 12.84
C GLU A 191 8.57 8.52 11.77
N VAL A 192 8.40 7.48 10.94
CA VAL A 192 7.31 7.40 9.94
C VAL A 192 5.93 7.34 10.60
N LEU A 193 5.75 6.55 11.65
CA LEU A 193 4.47 6.48 12.37
C LEU A 193 4.17 7.82 13.04
N THR A 194 5.17 8.50 13.60
CA THR A 194 5.03 9.85 14.17
C THR A 194 4.59 10.86 13.11
N TYR A 195 5.16 10.78 11.89
CA TYR A 195 4.69 11.57 10.75
C TYR A 195 3.21 11.31 10.43
N LEU A 196 2.79 10.06 10.34
CA LEU A 196 1.40 9.70 10.02
C LEU A 196 0.42 10.09 11.14
N VAL A 197 0.85 10.05 12.40
CA VAL A 197 0.07 10.59 13.53
C VAL A 197 -0.14 12.09 13.34
N ARG A 198 0.90 12.87 13.04
CA ARG A 198 0.77 14.31 12.78
C ARG A 198 -0.06 14.61 11.53
N LEU A 199 0.09 13.83 10.46
CA LEU A 199 -0.73 13.93 9.25
C LEU A 199 -2.23 13.79 9.57
N SER A 200 -2.56 12.93 10.53
CA SER A 200 -3.95 12.69 10.92
C SER A 200 -4.55 13.82 11.76
N GLU A 201 -3.75 14.74 12.29
CA GLU A 201 -4.26 15.86 13.09
C GLU A 201 -4.97 16.88 12.21
N ASN A 202 -5.95 17.58 12.77
CA ASN A 202 -6.60 18.65 12.04
C ASN A 202 -5.64 19.84 11.87
N LYS A 203 -5.76 20.52 10.74
CA LYS A 203 -5.07 21.78 10.44
C LYS A 203 -6.07 22.88 10.12
N THR A 204 -5.64 24.13 10.21
CA THR A 204 -6.44 25.28 9.80
C THR A 204 -6.10 25.66 8.37
N VAL A 205 -7.09 25.64 7.48
CA VAL A 205 -6.99 26.13 6.09
C VAL A 205 -8.17 27.06 5.86
N ASP A 206 -7.92 28.27 5.37
CA ASP A 206 -8.93 29.32 5.15
C ASP A 206 -9.87 29.57 6.35
N GLY A 207 -9.31 29.51 7.56
CA GLY A 207 -10.04 29.71 8.82
C GLY A 207 -10.90 28.53 9.29
N GLN A 208 -10.90 27.41 8.55
CA GLN A 208 -11.65 26.20 8.87
C GLN A 208 -10.73 25.11 9.40
N SER A 209 -11.19 24.38 10.42
CA SER A 209 -10.50 23.18 10.92
C SER A 209 -10.82 22.00 10.04
N VAL A 210 -9.81 21.41 9.40
CA VAL A 210 -9.97 20.31 8.45
C VAL A 210 -8.98 19.18 8.72
N PRO A 211 -9.27 17.95 8.26
CA PRO A 211 -8.30 16.86 8.34
C PRO A 211 -6.95 17.21 7.70
N GLY A 212 -5.85 16.83 8.35
CA GLY A 212 -4.49 17.19 7.92
C GLY A 212 -4.10 16.69 6.53
N TRP A 213 -4.74 15.61 6.06
CA TRP A 213 -4.53 15.01 4.74
C TRP A 213 -5.31 15.68 3.59
N HIS A 214 -5.89 16.87 3.80
CA HIS A 214 -6.38 17.71 2.70
C HIS A 214 -5.24 17.99 1.70
N ILE A 215 -5.46 17.59 0.44
CA ILE A 215 -4.59 17.90 -0.69
C ILE A 215 -5.14 19.14 -1.39
N PRO A 216 -4.43 20.28 -1.40
CA PRO A 216 -4.89 21.49 -2.08
C PRO A 216 -4.86 21.31 -3.61
N ALA A 217 -5.69 22.06 -4.33
CA ALA A 217 -5.79 21.98 -5.79
C ALA A 217 -4.45 22.21 -6.52
N SER A 218 -3.57 23.04 -5.96
CA SER A 218 -2.21 23.28 -6.46
C SER A 218 -1.36 22.02 -6.50
N HIS A 219 -1.61 21.05 -5.62
CA HIS A 219 -0.84 19.80 -5.47
C HIS A 219 -1.50 18.59 -6.16
N LEU A 220 -2.66 18.78 -6.78
CA LEU A 220 -3.29 17.73 -7.61
C LEU A 220 -2.48 17.53 -8.90
N VAL A 221 -2.34 16.27 -9.30
CA VAL A 221 -1.46 15.90 -10.42
C VAL A 221 -2.19 15.99 -11.74
N LEU A 222 -3.41 15.45 -11.83
CA LEU A 222 -4.13 15.37 -13.09
C LEU A 222 -4.89 16.68 -13.35
N PRO A 223 -4.85 17.23 -14.59
CA PRO A 223 -5.62 18.43 -14.94
C PRO A 223 -7.11 18.28 -14.67
N GLN A 224 -7.67 17.09 -14.93
CA GLN A 224 -9.08 16.82 -14.64
C GLN A 224 -9.38 16.87 -13.14
N GLU A 225 -8.49 16.37 -12.28
CA GLU A 225 -8.68 16.46 -10.82
C GLU A 225 -8.72 17.92 -10.34
N LYS A 226 -7.97 18.82 -10.98
CA LYS A 226 -8.02 20.26 -10.64
C LYS A 226 -9.34 20.91 -11.01
N ILE A 227 -10.00 20.41 -12.05
CA ILE A 227 -11.33 20.86 -12.48
C ILE A 227 -12.39 20.28 -11.53
N ASP A 228 -12.28 19.00 -11.20
CA ASP A 228 -13.24 18.30 -10.35
C ASP A 228 -13.15 18.73 -8.87
N PHE A 229 -11.95 19.13 -8.43
CA PHE A 229 -11.65 19.50 -7.04
C PHE A 229 -10.92 20.86 -6.99
N PRO A 230 -11.59 21.98 -7.32
CA PRO A 230 -10.95 23.30 -7.43
C PRO A 230 -10.40 23.82 -6.10
N SER A 231 -10.93 23.35 -4.98
CA SER A 231 -10.44 23.64 -3.62
C SER A 231 -9.67 22.47 -3.00
N GLY A 232 -9.35 21.45 -3.79
CA GLY A 232 -8.68 20.23 -3.32
C GLY A 232 -9.62 19.15 -2.79
N ASN A 233 -9.05 18.04 -2.32
CA ASN A 233 -9.81 16.88 -1.88
C ASN A 233 -9.14 16.10 -0.74
N TYR A 234 -9.88 15.13 -0.22
CA TYR A 234 -9.44 14.09 0.71
C TYR A 234 -9.57 12.75 0.00
N ASN A 235 -8.48 12.01 -0.12
CA ASN A 235 -8.48 10.74 -0.84
C ASN A 235 -8.91 9.58 0.08
N CYS A 236 -9.89 8.79 -0.37
CA CYS A 236 -10.48 7.66 0.35
C CYS A 236 -10.07 6.30 -0.20
N GLY A 237 -9.16 6.25 -1.19
CA GLY A 237 -8.60 5.00 -1.69
C GLY A 237 -7.51 4.45 -0.77
N VAL A 238 -7.37 3.13 -0.66
CA VAL A 238 -6.24 2.53 0.09
C VAL A 238 -4.91 2.85 -0.58
N ALA A 239 -4.88 2.87 -1.91
CA ALA A 239 -3.63 3.07 -2.66
C ALA A 239 -3.03 4.46 -2.44
N HIS A 240 -3.89 5.50 -2.36
CA HIS A 240 -3.50 6.91 -2.49
C HIS A 240 -4.08 7.81 -1.39
N GLY A 241 -4.83 7.26 -0.46
CA GLY A 241 -5.64 7.99 0.50
C GLY A 241 -5.45 7.52 1.93
N ILE A 242 -6.20 8.14 2.83
CA ILE A 242 -6.06 7.97 4.28
C ILE A 242 -6.31 6.54 4.81
N PRO A 243 -7.06 5.64 4.13
CA PRO A 243 -7.11 4.24 4.52
C PRO A 243 -5.75 3.53 4.51
N GLY A 244 -4.80 3.94 3.66
CA GLY A 244 -3.43 3.42 3.65
C GLY A 244 -2.72 3.66 4.99
N PRO A 245 -2.53 4.92 5.40
CA PRO A 245 -2.03 5.28 6.73
C PRO A 245 -2.76 4.57 7.88
N LEU A 246 -4.10 4.46 7.82
CA LEU A 246 -4.88 3.72 8.81
C LEU A 246 -4.41 2.27 8.94
N ALA A 247 -4.21 1.58 7.81
CA ALA A 247 -3.77 0.20 7.79
C ALA A 247 -2.37 0.06 8.40
N LEU A 248 -1.41 0.93 8.04
CA LEU A 248 -0.06 0.84 8.57
C LEU A 248 -0.02 1.14 10.07
N LEU A 249 -0.70 2.18 10.54
CA LEU A 249 -0.77 2.51 11.97
C LEU A 249 -1.37 1.34 12.76
N SER A 250 -2.43 0.72 12.25
CA SER A 250 -3.10 -0.42 12.89
C SER A 250 -2.21 -1.67 12.92
N LEU A 251 -1.59 -2.02 11.78
CA LEU A 251 -0.69 -3.16 11.68
C LEU A 251 0.56 -2.99 12.57
N SER A 252 1.07 -1.77 12.69
CA SER A 252 2.22 -1.48 13.55
C SER A 252 1.85 -1.61 15.02
N LEU A 253 0.65 -1.13 15.42
CA LEU A 253 0.14 -1.28 16.77
C LEU A 253 -0.04 -2.75 17.15
N SER A 254 -0.70 -3.56 16.31
CA SER A 254 -0.83 -5.01 16.52
C SER A 254 0.53 -5.75 16.55
N ALA A 255 1.56 -5.21 15.89
CA ALA A 255 2.92 -5.75 15.93
C ALA A 255 3.74 -5.26 17.16
N GLY A 256 3.14 -4.51 18.09
CA GLY A 256 3.83 -3.96 19.26
C GLY A 256 4.81 -2.83 18.92
N VAL A 257 4.60 -2.12 17.80
CA VAL A 257 5.30 -0.89 17.43
C VAL A 257 4.34 0.28 17.59
N GLU A 258 4.45 0.96 18.74
CA GLU A 258 3.59 2.08 19.10
C GLU A 258 4.40 3.36 19.31
N VAL A 259 3.87 4.48 18.80
CA VAL A 259 4.33 5.84 19.09
C VAL A 259 3.24 6.67 19.77
N PRO A 260 3.57 7.75 20.49
CA PRO A 260 2.57 8.62 21.12
C PRO A 260 1.52 9.10 20.11
N GLY A 261 0.25 9.04 20.50
CA GLY A 261 -0.86 9.49 19.65
C GLY A 261 -1.37 8.46 18.62
N GLN A 262 -0.72 7.30 18.47
CA GLN A 262 -1.04 6.34 17.41
C GLN A 262 -2.47 5.77 17.52
N SER A 263 -2.88 5.33 18.71
CA SER A 263 -4.25 4.84 18.94
C SER A 263 -5.31 5.93 18.68
N GLN A 264 -5.01 7.19 19.02
CA GLN A 264 -5.90 8.32 18.74
C GLN A 264 -5.96 8.65 17.23
N ALA A 265 -4.83 8.56 16.53
CA ALA A 265 -4.77 8.74 15.08
C ALA A 265 -5.59 7.67 14.34
N ILE A 266 -5.45 6.39 14.73
CA ILE A 266 -6.26 5.28 14.19
C ILE A 266 -7.75 5.58 14.37
N ARG A 267 -8.15 5.95 15.58
CA ARG A 267 -9.55 6.27 15.88
C ARG A 267 -10.08 7.42 15.04
N ARG A 268 -9.35 8.53 14.98
CA ARG A 268 -9.76 9.73 14.23
C ARG A 268 -9.94 9.45 12.74
N ILE A 269 -9.01 8.71 12.13
CA ILE A 269 -9.11 8.33 10.72
C ILE A 269 -10.28 7.37 10.50
N ALA A 270 -10.45 6.37 11.37
CA ALA A 270 -11.54 5.40 11.26
C ALA A 270 -12.91 6.07 11.42
N GLU A 271 -13.06 6.98 12.38
CA GLU A 271 -14.28 7.76 12.59
C GLU A 271 -14.60 8.64 11.37
N TRP A 272 -13.62 9.36 10.82
CA TRP A 272 -13.80 10.12 9.60
C TRP A 272 -14.26 9.24 8.42
N LEU A 273 -13.63 8.08 8.22
CA LEU A 273 -14.09 7.15 7.17
C LEU A 273 -15.52 6.69 7.42
N LEU A 274 -15.90 6.40 8.66
CA LEU A 274 -17.28 5.99 8.99
C LEU A 274 -18.31 7.11 8.76
N GLU A 275 -17.94 8.38 8.94
CA GLU A 275 -18.79 9.53 8.60
C GLU A 275 -19.08 9.60 7.10
N TRP A 276 -18.12 9.22 6.26
CA TRP A 276 -18.27 9.19 4.79
C TRP A 276 -18.80 7.87 4.24
N LYS A 277 -19.19 6.93 5.12
CA LYS A 277 -19.85 5.69 4.70
C LYS A 277 -21.21 6.02 4.12
N GLN A 278 -21.46 5.58 2.89
CA GLN A 278 -22.76 5.62 2.24
C GLN A 278 -23.33 4.21 2.11
N GLU A 279 -24.61 4.09 1.79
CA GLU A 279 -25.27 2.79 1.60
C GLU A 279 -26.03 2.79 0.27
N ASP A 280 -25.90 1.69 -0.48
CA ASP A 280 -26.73 1.40 -1.64
C ASP A 280 -27.39 0.03 -1.52
N ARG A 281 -28.01 -0.46 -2.59
CA ARG A 281 -28.70 -1.77 -2.61
C ARG A 281 -27.79 -2.98 -2.38
N TYR A 282 -26.47 -2.82 -2.51
CA TYR A 282 -25.47 -3.87 -2.37
C TYR A 282 -24.73 -3.83 -1.04
N GLY A 283 -24.79 -2.71 -0.32
CA GLY A 283 -24.25 -2.57 1.03
C GLY A 283 -23.55 -1.23 1.25
N PRO A 284 -22.68 -1.16 2.27
CA PRO A 284 -21.91 0.04 2.54
C PRO A 284 -20.85 0.26 1.48
N PHE A 285 -20.69 1.52 1.06
CA PHE A 285 -19.62 1.95 0.16
C PHE A 285 -19.03 3.29 0.60
N TRP A 286 -17.87 3.61 0.03
CA TRP A 286 -17.18 4.88 0.28
C TRP A 286 -16.94 5.62 -1.03
N PRO A 287 -17.02 6.97 -1.03
CA PRO A 287 -16.61 7.76 -2.18
C PRO A 287 -15.11 7.55 -2.44
N GLN A 288 -14.64 7.75 -3.67
CA GLN A 288 -13.19 7.66 -3.96
C GLN A 288 -12.40 8.82 -3.37
N ARG A 289 -13.04 9.99 -3.33
CA ARG A 289 -12.52 11.25 -2.79
C ARG A 289 -13.69 12.02 -2.19
N VAL A 290 -13.41 12.82 -1.18
CA VAL A 290 -14.32 13.83 -0.63
C VAL A 290 -13.79 15.20 -1.06
N ALA A 291 -14.62 16.01 -1.71
CA ALA A 291 -14.26 17.37 -2.06
C ALA A 291 -14.17 18.27 -0.82
N TRP A 292 -13.41 19.36 -0.90
CA TRP A 292 -13.34 20.35 0.17
C TRP A 292 -14.73 20.83 0.61
N GLU A 293 -15.58 21.18 -0.34
CA GLU A 293 -16.93 21.72 -0.12
C GLU A 293 -17.84 20.69 0.57
N GLU A 294 -17.72 19.42 0.19
CA GLU A 294 -18.43 18.31 0.85
C GLU A 294 -17.98 18.20 2.31
N GLN A 295 -16.66 18.25 2.57
CA GLN A 295 -16.12 18.21 3.93
C GLN A 295 -16.67 19.32 4.83
N GLN A 296 -16.91 20.52 4.29
CA GLN A 296 -17.45 21.63 5.08
C GLN A 296 -18.95 21.51 5.37
N THR A 297 -19.69 20.94 4.42
CA THR A 297 -21.15 20.83 4.53
C THR A 297 -21.60 19.54 5.21
N GLY A 298 -20.74 18.51 5.25
CA GLY A 298 -21.07 17.16 5.70
C GLY A 298 -22.03 16.43 4.75
N LEU A 299 -22.28 16.97 3.55
CA LEU A 299 -23.19 16.42 2.57
C LEU A 299 -22.38 15.83 1.42
N GLY A 300 -22.30 14.49 1.36
CA GLY A 300 -21.61 13.79 0.28
C GLY A 300 -22.39 13.83 -1.03
N GLY A 301 -21.70 14.12 -2.13
CA GLY A 301 -22.24 13.99 -3.47
C GLY A 301 -22.41 12.53 -3.90
N SER A 302 -23.20 12.33 -4.97
CA SER A 302 -23.35 11.05 -5.65
C SER A 302 -22.11 10.76 -6.51
N GLY A 303 -20.99 10.44 -5.87
CA GLY A 303 -19.72 10.17 -6.53
C GLY A 303 -19.72 8.86 -7.31
N TRP A 304 -18.87 8.78 -8.33
CA TRP A 304 -18.69 7.57 -9.13
C TRP A 304 -18.03 6.46 -8.31
N GLN A 305 -18.68 5.30 -8.26
CA GLN A 305 -18.25 4.15 -7.48
C GLN A 305 -17.25 3.31 -8.28
N ARG A 306 -16.19 2.84 -7.60
CA ARG A 306 -15.33 1.77 -8.09
C ARG A 306 -15.20 0.74 -6.98
N GLU A 307 -15.39 -0.52 -7.31
CA GLU A 307 -15.20 -1.64 -6.38
C GLU A 307 -13.85 -2.29 -6.66
N ALA A 308 -12.80 -1.78 -6.01
CA ALA A 308 -11.45 -2.30 -6.12
C ALA A 308 -10.70 -2.15 -4.79
N TRP A 309 -9.56 -2.84 -4.67
CA TRP A 309 -8.66 -2.67 -3.52
C TRP A 309 -8.12 -1.23 -3.43
N CYS A 310 -7.70 -0.65 -4.57
CA CYS A 310 -7.04 0.66 -4.61
C CYS A 310 -7.99 1.82 -4.30
N TYR A 311 -9.21 1.75 -4.81
CA TYR A 311 -10.32 2.67 -4.59
C TYR A 311 -11.60 1.85 -4.55
N GLY A 312 -12.24 1.79 -3.38
CA GLY A 312 -13.49 1.07 -3.21
C GLY A 312 -13.65 0.41 -1.84
N SER A 313 -14.84 -0.14 -1.67
CA SER A 313 -15.37 -0.68 -0.42
C SER A 313 -14.53 -1.83 0.15
N PRO A 314 -14.00 -2.79 -0.64
CA PRO A 314 -13.18 -3.90 -0.11
C PRO A 314 -11.91 -3.41 0.59
N GLY A 315 -11.25 -2.40 0.01
CA GLY A 315 -10.05 -1.80 0.58
C GLY A 315 -10.37 -1.11 1.90
N VAL A 316 -11.33 -0.18 1.89
CA VAL A 316 -11.70 0.61 3.08
C VAL A 316 -12.24 -0.27 4.20
N ALA A 317 -13.11 -1.23 3.89
CA ALA A 317 -13.64 -2.15 4.90
C ALA A 317 -12.52 -2.97 5.57
N ARG A 318 -11.52 -3.41 4.80
CA ARG A 318 -10.38 -4.15 5.36
C ARG A 318 -9.54 -3.30 6.30
N THR A 319 -9.31 -2.02 5.98
CA THR A 319 -8.51 -1.14 6.84
C THR A 319 -9.26 -0.74 8.11
N LEU A 320 -10.57 -0.52 8.03
CA LEU A 320 -11.43 -0.33 9.21
C LEU A 320 -11.46 -1.57 10.12
N TRP A 321 -11.52 -2.76 9.54
CA TRP A 321 -11.41 -4.00 10.31
C TRP A 321 -10.06 -4.13 11.04
N LEU A 322 -8.95 -3.77 10.37
CA LEU A 322 -7.62 -3.76 10.98
C LEU A 322 -7.56 -2.77 12.14
N ALA A 323 -8.17 -1.59 11.98
CA ALA A 323 -8.25 -0.57 13.01
C ALA A 323 -9.02 -1.06 14.25
N GLY A 324 -10.18 -1.69 14.05
CA GLY A 324 -10.96 -2.28 15.15
C GLY A 324 -10.15 -3.35 15.91
N LYS A 325 -9.55 -4.29 15.17
CA LYS A 325 -8.68 -5.33 15.74
C LYS A 325 -7.54 -4.77 16.59
N ALA A 326 -6.78 -3.83 16.04
CA ALA A 326 -5.62 -3.25 16.70
C ALA A 326 -6.00 -2.47 17.98
N LEU A 327 -7.13 -1.75 17.94
CA LEU A 327 -7.64 -1.00 19.08
C LEU A 327 -8.24 -1.88 20.17
N ASP A 328 -8.88 -2.99 19.81
CA ASP A 328 -9.34 -3.98 20.80
C ASP A 328 -8.16 -4.66 21.49
N GLU A 329 -7.14 -5.05 20.73
CA GLU A 329 -5.90 -5.66 21.25
C GLU A 329 -5.12 -4.71 22.17
N SER A 330 -5.15 -3.39 21.91
CA SER A 330 -4.53 -2.37 22.75
C SER A 330 -5.37 -1.90 23.95
N GLY A 331 -6.60 -2.44 24.11
CA GLY A 331 -7.52 -2.06 25.18
C GLY A 331 -8.18 -0.69 25.01
N SER A 332 -8.25 -0.17 23.78
CA SER A 332 -8.83 1.13 23.41
C SER A 332 -9.94 1.02 22.35
N PRO A 333 -11.00 0.21 22.58
CA PRO A 333 -11.97 -0.19 21.56
C PRO A 333 -12.68 0.98 20.88
N LEU A 334 -13.04 0.80 19.60
CA LEU A 334 -13.92 1.73 18.88
C LEU A 334 -15.36 1.55 19.35
N LYS A 335 -16.01 2.63 19.80
CA LYS A 335 -17.39 2.59 20.30
C LYS A 335 -18.43 2.20 19.24
N HIS A 336 -18.07 2.20 17.95
CA HIS A 336 -19.02 2.14 16.83
C HIS A 336 -18.76 1.05 15.78
N LEU A 337 -17.77 0.15 15.94
CA LEU A 337 -17.55 -0.97 15.00
C LEU A 337 -18.13 -2.30 15.45
N SER A 338 -18.75 -2.36 16.62
CA SER A 338 -19.31 -3.58 17.19
C SER A 338 -20.76 -3.81 16.76
N HIS A 339 -21.08 -3.83 15.46
CA HIS A 339 -22.33 -4.42 14.93
C HIS A 339 -22.20 -4.85 13.47
#